data_AF-A0A497E938-F1
#
_entry.id   AF-A0A497E938-F1
#
_cell.length_a   1.000
_cell.length_b   1.000
_cell.length_c   1.000
_cell.angle_alpha   90.00
_cell.angle_beta   90.00
_cell.angle_gamma   90.00
#
_symmetry.space_group_name_H-M   'P 1'
#
loop_
_entity.id
_entity.type
_entity.pdbx_description
1 polymer ?
#
loop_
_entity_poly.entity_id
_entity_poly.type
_entity_poly.pdbx_seq_one_letter_code
_entity_poly.pdbx_strand_id
1 'polypeptide(L)'
;MKKITYIKSVIIYAIVVVMALSGTSCGGLRLHSEKLNGIPSSEIWFEENNYHVDSIPALVKKTGEDYKILLLADTQLDGAPGRTRKALKLVEKLVELTKPDFIVALGDNTEWFYSDIMAKKLTKTMEQFNTPWSVVLGNHDSEGRKGRAWYGNHYEAAKNSLFQYGPSNIHGVGNYSVLLKDEQGNILYSFIMMDSNVGRKYESGDGYDFIHRDQINWYRWQVKGVSAAKYGQYNPETGKVVPSICFFHIPLPEYADAAKAWKAGEIDSTKVTGENREGVASAKVNSGLFDVMKNLKSTTHVFVGH
;
A
#
# COMPACT_ATOMS: atom_id res chain seq x y z
N MET A 1 14.70 -9.96 63.32
CA MET A 1 13.75 -10.76 62.52
C MET A 1 12.91 -9.96 61.50
N LYS A 2 12.41 -8.75 61.78
CA LYS A 2 11.56 -7.99 60.82
C LYS A 2 12.24 -7.48 59.53
N LYS A 3 13.55 -7.20 59.55
CA LYS A 3 14.32 -6.69 58.39
C LYS A 3 14.52 -7.73 57.27
N ILE A 4 14.62 -9.01 57.62
CA ILE A 4 14.87 -10.10 56.67
C ILE A 4 13.61 -10.45 55.89
N THR A 5 12.43 -10.33 56.51
CA THR A 5 11.14 -10.56 55.85
C THR A 5 10.83 -9.49 54.80
N TYR A 6 11.14 -8.22 55.10
CA TYR A 6 10.90 -7.10 54.18
C TYR A 6 11.76 -7.17 52.90
N ILE A 7 13.04 -7.56 53.04
CA ILE A 7 13.95 -7.72 51.89
C ILE A 7 13.51 -8.87 50.98
N LYS A 8 12.99 -9.98 51.54
CA LYS A 8 12.44 -11.09 50.75
C LYS A 8 11.21 -10.66 49.95
N SER A 9 10.32 -9.84 50.53
CA SER A 9 9.13 -9.34 49.84
C SER A 9 9.45 -8.41 48.68
N VAL A 10 10.44 -7.53 48.82
CA VAL A 10 10.86 -6.60 47.75
C VAL A 10 11.55 -7.34 46.59
N ILE A 11 12.38 -8.35 46.89
CA ILE A 11 13.04 -9.17 45.87
C ILE A 11 12.03 -10.01 45.07
N ILE A 12 11.03 -10.60 45.74
CA ILE A 12 9.96 -11.35 45.06
C ILE A 12 9.13 -10.42 44.16
N TYR A 13 8.80 -9.21 44.61
CA TYR A 13 8.06 -8.25 43.81
C TYR A 13 8.86 -7.76 42.59
N ALA A 14 10.17 -7.51 42.76
CA ALA A 14 11.06 -7.15 41.66
C ALA A 14 11.20 -8.29 40.64
N ILE A 15 11.28 -9.55 41.08
CA ILE A 15 11.34 -10.72 40.19
C ILE A 15 10.01 -10.93 39.44
N VAL A 16 8.86 -10.70 40.08
CA VAL A 16 7.54 -10.80 39.41
C VAL A 16 7.36 -9.68 38.37
N VAL A 17 7.81 -8.46 38.67
CA VAL A 17 7.78 -7.33 37.71
C VAL A 17 8.76 -7.57 36.56
N VAL A 18 9.95 -8.08 36.82
CA VAL A 18 10.93 -8.45 35.77
C VAL A 18 10.41 -9.62 34.93
N MET A 19 9.74 -10.62 35.51
CA MET A 19 9.11 -11.70 34.73
C MET A 19 7.88 -11.23 33.94
N ALA A 20 7.13 -10.25 34.42
CA ALA A 20 6.04 -9.61 33.66
C ALA A 20 6.57 -8.74 32.50
N LEU A 21 7.74 -8.10 32.68
CA LEU A 21 8.41 -7.30 31.66
C LEU A 21 9.24 -8.14 30.68
N SER A 22 9.82 -9.26 31.11
CA SER A 22 10.56 -10.18 30.24
C SER A 22 9.63 -11.18 29.53
N GLY A 23 8.48 -11.49 30.13
CA GLY A 23 7.39 -12.23 29.50
C GLY A 23 6.67 -11.43 28.42
N THR A 24 6.80 -10.10 28.43
CA THR A 24 6.33 -9.22 27.34
C THR A 24 7.40 -8.92 26.29
N SER A 25 8.69 -9.17 26.56
CA SER A 25 9.79 -8.88 25.63
C SER A 25 10.44 -10.10 24.95
N CYS A 26 10.28 -11.33 25.45
CA CYS A 26 10.91 -12.53 24.86
C CYS A 26 9.96 -13.71 24.62
N GLY A 27 8.67 -13.51 24.82
CA GLY A 27 7.64 -14.52 24.57
C GLY A 27 6.46 -13.85 23.91
N GLY A 28 6.66 -13.35 22.68
CA GLY A 28 5.54 -13.21 21.76
C GLY A 28 4.92 -14.60 21.63
N LEU A 29 3.96 -14.89 22.50
CA LEU A 29 2.96 -15.90 22.31
C LEU A 29 2.45 -15.67 20.89
N ARG A 30 3.01 -16.40 19.93
CA ARG A 30 2.32 -16.80 18.72
C ARG A 30 1.14 -17.63 19.22
N LEU A 31 0.16 -16.95 19.80
CA LEU A 31 -1.21 -17.40 19.74
C LEU A 31 -1.45 -17.55 18.24
N HIS A 32 -1.33 -18.77 17.76
CA HIS A 32 -1.97 -19.25 16.54
C HIS A 32 -3.48 -19.17 16.78
N SER A 33 -4.00 -17.99 17.11
CA SER A 33 -5.42 -17.72 16.93
C SER A 33 -5.61 -17.68 15.44
N GLU A 34 -6.46 -18.56 14.91
CA GLU A 34 -6.94 -18.44 13.54
C GLU A 34 -7.28 -16.97 13.30
N LYS A 35 -6.61 -16.36 12.31
CA LYS A 35 -6.86 -14.96 11.99
C LYS A 35 -8.34 -14.86 11.65
N LEU A 36 -9.03 -13.90 12.29
CA LEU A 36 -10.38 -13.58 11.87
C LEU A 36 -10.27 -12.93 10.50
N ASN A 37 -10.51 -13.73 9.47
CA ASN A 37 -10.41 -13.29 8.09
C ASN A 37 -11.65 -12.46 7.73
N GLY A 38 -11.45 -11.54 6.79
CA GLY A 38 -12.55 -10.88 6.10
C GLY A 38 -13.23 -11.84 5.13
N ILE A 39 -14.19 -11.31 4.38
CA ILE A 39 -14.90 -12.02 3.33
C ILE A 39 -14.26 -11.62 2.01
N PRO A 40 -13.68 -12.55 1.23
CA PRO A 40 -13.19 -12.24 -0.12
C PRO A 40 -14.30 -11.65 -1.00
N SER A 41 -13.91 -10.77 -1.92
CA SER A 41 -14.83 -10.24 -2.93
C SER A 41 -15.49 -11.36 -3.74
N SER A 42 -16.75 -11.19 -4.13
CA SER A 42 -17.41 -12.08 -5.10
C SER A 42 -17.05 -11.73 -6.55
N GLU A 43 -16.30 -10.67 -6.79
CA GLU A 43 -15.80 -10.30 -8.11
C GLU A 43 -14.81 -11.35 -8.62
N ILE A 44 -15.02 -11.80 -9.85
CA ILE A 44 -14.15 -12.73 -10.57
C ILE A 44 -13.77 -12.08 -11.90
N TRP A 45 -12.48 -12.07 -12.20
CA TRP A 45 -11.94 -11.47 -13.41
C TRP A 45 -11.30 -12.50 -14.35
N PHE A 46 -11.54 -12.34 -15.65
CA PHE A 46 -10.87 -13.09 -16.71
C PHE A 46 -10.37 -12.10 -17.77
N GLU A 47 -9.33 -12.48 -18.52
CA GLU A 47 -8.71 -11.60 -19.53
C GLU A 47 -9.69 -11.24 -20.66
N GLU A 48 -10.67 -12.09 -20.92
CA GLU A 48 -11.72 -11.93 -21.94
C GLU A 48 -12.88 -11.04 -21.47
N ASN A 49 -12.93 -10.65 -20.19
CA ASN A 49 -14.02 -9.82 -19.68
C ASN A 49 -14.08 -8.48 -20.41
N ASN A 50 -15.31 -8.02 -20.67
CA ASN A 50 -15.54 -6.68 -21.19
C ASN A 50 -15.09 -5.63 -20.16
N TYR A 51 -14.43 -4.58 -20.66
CA TYR A 51 -13.99 -3.47 -19.83
C TYR A 51 -15.11 -2.45 -19.63
N HIS A 52 -15.62 -2.34 -18.41
CA HIS A 52 -16.69 -1.41 -18.06
C HIS A 52 -16.11 -0.14 -17.44
N VAL A 53 -15.73 0.84 -18.27
CA VAL A 53 -15.08 2.07 -17.79
C VAL A 53 -15.94 2.87 -16.80
N ASP A 54 -17.26 2.78 -16.91
CA ASP A 54 -18.20 3.51 -16.05
C ASP A 54 -18.34 2.91 -14.65
N SER A 55 -17.87 1.68 -14.42
CA SER A 55 -17.83 1.07 -13.08
C SER A 55 -16.60 1.50 -12.27
N ILE A 56 -15.67 2.24 -12.88
CA ILE A 56 -14.41 2.65 -12.25
C ILE A 56 -14.62 4.01 -11.57
N PRO A 57 -14.33 4.14 -10.26
CA PRO A 57 -14.41 5.41 -9.56
C PRO A 57 -13.60 6.49 -10.27
N ALA A 58 -14.13 7.71 -10.33
CA ALA A 58 -13.46 8.82 -10.98
C ALA A 58 -13.31 10.02 -10.05
N LEU A 59 -12.09 10.55 -10.01
CA LEU A 59 -11.73 11.85 -9.47
C LEU A 59 -11.82 12.91 -10.57
N VAL A 60 -12.04 14.17 -10.20
CA VAL A 60 -12.17 15.28 -11.15
C VAL A 60 -11.08 16.31 -10.90
N LYS A 61 -10.28 16.58 -11.94
CA LYS A 61 -9.32 17.68 -11.97
C LYS A 61 -9.99 18.94 -12.51
N LYS A 62 -9.90 20.03 -11.76
CA LYS A 62 -10.39 21.35 -12.20
C LYS A 62 -9.52 21.93 -13.30
N THR A 63 -10.16 22.64 -14.22
CA THR A 63 -9.48 23.33 -15.31
C THR A 63 -8.58 24.44 -14.76
N GLY A 64 -7.33 24.52 -15.24
CA GLY A 64 -6.38 25.56 -14.84
C GLY A 64 -5.70 25.38 -13.47
N GLU A 65 -6.07 24.35 -12.70
CA GLU A 65 -5.44 24.03 -11.40
C GLU A 65 -4.59 22.75 -11.50
N ASP A 66 -3.50 22.67 -10.73
CA ASP A 66 -2.76 21.41 -10.56
C ASP A 66 -3.57 20.42 -9.71
N TYR A 67 -3.49 19.12 -10.04
CA TYR A 67 -4.09 18.08 -9.22
C TYR A 67 -3.05 17.54 -8.23
N LYS A 68 -3.27 17.73 -6.93
CA LYS A 68 -2.31 17.39 -5.88
C LYS A 68 -2.64 16.05 -5.23
N ILE A 69 -1.72 15.12 -5.32
CA ILE A 69 -1.79 13.82 -4.64
C ILE A 69 -0.80 13.83 -3.48
N LEU A 70 -1.29 13.61 -2.25
CA LEU A 70 -0.43 13.40 -1.09
C LEU A 70 -0.15 11.91 -0.93
N LEU A 71 1.14 11.53 -0.94
CA LEU A 71 1.59 10.16 -0.73
C LEU A 71 2.10 10.00 0.70
N LEU A 72 1.63 8.95 1.38
CA LEU A 72 2.02 8.61 2.75
C LEU A 72 2.48 7.16 2.77
N ALA A 73 3.77 6.89 2.95
CA ALA A 73 4.29 5.54 3.06
C ALA A 73 4.69 5.23 4.50
N ASP A 74 4.61 3.96 4.89
CA ASP A 74 5.24 3.43 6.12
C ASP A 74 4.86 4.25 7.37
N THR A 75 3.57 4.60 7.46
CA THR A 75 3.06 5.33 8.63
C THR A 75 3.14 4.46 9.88
N GLN A 76 3.05 3.13 9.70
CA GLN A 76 3.30 2.09 10.69
C GLN A 76 2.62 2.41 12.03
N LEU A 77 1.32 2.67 11.99
CA LEU A 77 0.55 2.88 13.20
C LEU A 77 0.50 1.59 14.03
N ASP A 78 0.84 1.71 15.31
CA ASP A 78 1.07 0.57 16.18
C ASP A 78 0.43 0.74 17.57
N GLY A 79 0.62 -0.28 18.41
CA GLY A 79 0.14 -0.29 19.79
C GLY A 79 0.75 0.76 20.71
N ALA A 80 1.89 1.38 20.34
CA ALA A 80 2.55 2.41 21.15
C ALA A 80 1.84 3.77 21.01
N PRO A 81 1.05 4.22 22.00
CA PRO A 81 0.13 5.34 21.81
C PRO A 81 0.82 6.67 21.48
N GLY A 82 2.06 6.86 21.96
CA GLY A 82 2.86 8.06 21.68
C GLY A 82 3.33 8.15 20.23
N ARG A 83 3.77 7.02 19.63
CA ARG A 83 4.23 6.97 18.24
C ARG A 83 3.06 7.19 17.28
N THR A 84 2.00 6.40 17.44
CA THR A 84 0.76 6.54 16.66
C THR A 84 0.19 7.96 16.71
N ARG A 85 0.13 8.59 17.89
CA ARG A 85 -0.34 9.98 18.00
C ARG A 85 0.55 10.95 17.23
N LYS A 86 1.87 10.79 17.30
CA LYS A 86 2.82 11.66 16.59
C LYS A 86 2.68 11.51 15.07
N ALA A 87 2.58 10.27 14.59
CA ALA A 87 2.40 9.97 13.18
C ALA A 87 1.11 10.60 12.64
N LEU A 88 -0.03 10.38 13.30
CA LEU A 88 -1.31 10.97 12.89
C LEU A 88 -1.30 12.50 12.88
N LYS A 89 -0.66 13.14 13.87
CA LYS A 89 -0.47 14.60 13.88
C LYS A 89 0.38 15.11 12.71
N LEU A 90 1.37 14.34 12.27
CA LEU A 90 2.15 14.68 11.08
C LEU A 90 1.30 14.57 9.82
N VAL A 91 0.49 13.51 9.70
CA VAL A 91 -0.46 13.36 8.60
C VAL A 91 -1.44 14.54 8.56
N GLU A 92 -2.07 14.88 9.69
CA GLU A 92 -2.95 16.05 9.81
C GLU A 92 -2.26 17.33 9.33
N LYS A 93 -1.04 17.59 9.83
CA LYS A 93 -0.26 18.77 9.42
C LYS A 93 0.08 18.77 7.93
N LEU A 94 0.43 17.62 7.36
CA LEU A 94 0.72 17.50 5.92
C LEU A 94 -0.50 17.81 5.07
N VAL A 95 -1.67 17.28 5.45
CA VAL A 95 -2.94 17.57 4.75
C VAL A 95 -3.30 19.04 4.86
N GLU A 96 -3.17 19.65 6.05
CA GLU A 96 -3.43 21.08 6.27
C GLU A 96 -2.52 21.98 5.40
N LEU A 97 -1.23 21.65 5.32
CA LEU A 97 -0.23 22.43 4.58
C LEU A 97 -0.38 22.27 3.06
N THR A 98 -0.61 21.05 2.59
CA THR A 98 -0.59 20.74 1.16
C THR A 98 -1.95 20.90 0.50
N LYS A 99 -3.04 20.76 1.26
CA LYS A 99 -4.44 20.76 0.78
C LYS A 99 -4.57 19.87 -0.46
N PRO A 100 -4.34 18.55 -0.32
CA PRO A 100 -4.35 17.63 -1.46
C PRO A 100 -5.77 17.42 -1.98
N ASP A 101 -5.88 17.07 -3.26
CA ASP A 101 -7.14 16.66 -3.88
C ASP A 101 -7.39 15.15 -3.72
N PHE A 102 -6.31 14.39 -3.48
CA PHE A 102 -6.36 12.96 -3.24
C PHE A 102 -5.23 12.53 -2.30
N ILE A 103 -5.51 11.59 -1.39
CA ILE A 103 -4.50 11.03 -0.48
C ILE A 103 -4.31 9.54 -0.78
N VAL A 104 -3.07 9.09 -0.95
CA VAL A 104 -2.75 7.66 -1.13
C VAL A 104 -1.80 7.23 -0.02
N ALA A 105 -2.21 6.24 0.76
CA ALA A 105 -1.33 5.58 1.71
C ALA A 105 -0.68 4.33 1.07
N LEU A 106 0.64 4.32 0.98
CA LEU A 106 1.43 3.40 0.13
C LEU A 106 1.83 2.09 0.83
N GLY A 107 1.00 1.60 1.76
CA GLY A 107 1.26 0.36 2.49
C GLY A 107 2.05 0.57 3.77
N ASP A 108 2.14 -0.50 4.55
CA ASP A 108 2.62 -0.50 5.94
C ASP A 108 1.99 0.64 6.73
N ASN A 109 0.68 0.77 6.53
CA ASN A 109 -0.17 1.76 7.16
C ASN A 109 -0.28 1.49 8.67
N THR A 110 -0.23 0.20 9.02
CA THR A 110 -0.31 -0.32 10.37
C THR A 110 0.69 -1.47 10.55
N GLU A 111 1.12 -1.71 11.79
CA GLU A 111 2.04 -2.81 12.09
C GLU A 111 1.64 -3.57 13.37
N TRP A 112 2.16 -4.78 13.52
CA TRP A 112 2.05 -5.62 14.72
C TRP A 112 0.63 -6.06 15.11
N PHE A 113 0.52 -6.61 16.33
CA PHE A 113 -0.64 -7.34 16.85
C PHE A 113 -1.96 -6.56 16.84
N TYR A 114 -1.92 -5.23 17.04
CA TYR A 114 -3.09 -4.36 17.11
C TYR A 114 -3.36 -3.56 15.82
N SER A 115 -2.75 -3.96 14.71
CA SER A 115 -2.90 -3.33 13.39
C SER A 115 -4.36 -3.10 12.98
N ASP A 116 -5.28 -4.02 13.29
CA ASP A 116 -6.70 -3.86 12.97
C ASP A 116 -7.40 -2.71 13.71
N ILE A 117 -6.98 -2.41 14.95
CA ILE A 117 -7.47 -1.23 15.69
C ILE A 117 -6.84 0.02 15.11
N MET A 118 -5.57 -0.05 14.70
CA MET A 118 -4.86 1.08 14.11
C MET A 118 -5.42 1.42 12.72
N ALA A 119 -5.85 0.42 11.93
CA ALA A 119 -6.52 0.63 10.65
C ALA A 119 -7.82 1.40 10.84
N LYS A 120 -8.60 1.07 11.87
CA LYS A 120 -9.81 1.85 12.25
C LYS A 120 -9.47 3.29 12.63
N LYS A 121 -8.36 3.52 13.34
CA LYS A 121 -7.92 4.88 13.69
C LYS A 121 -7.48 5.65 12.45
N LEU A 122 -6.69 5.03 11.57
CA LEU A 122 -6.27 5.62 10.30
C LEU A 122 -7.48 6.02 9.47
N THR A 123 -8.42 5.10 9.24
CA THR A 123 -9.67 5.37 8.52
C THR A 123 -10.42 6.54 9.15
N LYS A 124 -10.58 6.56 10.48
CA LYS A 124 -11.23 7.67 11.17
C LYS A 124 -10.52 9.00 10.89
N THR A 125 -9.19 9.04 10.93
CA THR A 125 -8.42 10.25 10.62
C THR A 125 -8.57 10.67 9.17
N MET A 126 -8.47 9.74 8.22
CA MET A 126 -8.64 10.04 6.79
C MET A 126 -10.04 10.60 6.47
N GLU A 127 -11.08 10.02 7.07
CA GLU A 127 -12.47 10.47 6.92
C GLU A 127 -12.69 11.91 7.43
N GLN A 128 -11.90 12.37 8.41
CA GLN A 128 -12.01 13.73 8.94
C GLN A 128 -11.56 14.80 7.95
N PHE A 129 -10.69 14.46 6.99
CA PHE A 129 -10.20 15.41 5.99
C PHE A 129 -11.22 15.75 4.91
N ASN A 130 -12.29 14.95 4.78
CA ASN A 130 -13.30 15.07 3.72
C ASN A 130 -12.66 15.18 2.31
N THR A 131 -11.52 14.53 2.14
CA THR A 131 -10.74 14.43 0.90
C THR A 131 -10.79 12.96 0.49
N PRO A 132 -11.06 12.63 -0.79
CA PRO A 132 -10.98 11.26 -1.25
C PRO A 132 -9.60 10.66 -0.93
N TRP A 133 -9.60 9.41 -0.49
CA TRP A 133 -8.35 8.74 -0.13
C TRP A 133 -8.37 7.29 -0.55
N SER A 134 -7.20 6.68 -0.60
CA SER A 134 -7.07 5.27 -0.89
C SER A 134 -5.81 4.69 -0.27
N VAL A 135 -5.69 3.36 -0.30
CA VAL A 135 -4.54 2.66 0.27
C VAL A 135 -4.08 1.54 -0.65
N VAL A 136 -2.79 1.24 -0.63
CA VAL A 136 -2.30 -0.10 -0.96
C VAL A 136 -1.89 -0.77 0.34
N LEU A 137 -1.91 -2.10 0.36
CA LEU A 137 -1.57 -2.86 1.55
C LEU A 137 -0.09 -3.26 1.49
N GLY A 138 0.61 -3.10 2.61
CA GLY A 138 1.99 -3.55 2.76
C GLY A 138 2.12 -4.90 3.48
N ASN A 139 3.35 -5.33 3.72
CA ASN A 139 3.65 -6.57 4.43
C ASN A 139 3.25 -6.53 5.91
N HIS A 140 3.37 -5.37 6.57
CA HIS A 140 3.02 -5.19 7.98
C HIS A 140 1.51 -5.13 8.23
N ASP A 141 0.72 -4.67 7.25
CA ASP A 141 -0.70 -4.37 7.45
C ASP A 141 -1.52 -5.56 7.94
N SER A 142 -1.15 -6.78 7.56
CA SER A 142 -1.90 -8.00 7.92
C SER A 142 -1.17 -8.92 8.91
N GLU A 143 -0.20 -8.41 9.67
CA GLU A 143 0.57 -9.19 10.64
C GLU A 143 -0.22 -9.60 11.88
N GLY A 144 -1.17 -8.76 12.29
CA GLY A 144 -1.88 -8.89 13.56
C GLY A 144 -3.00 -9.92 13.56
N ARG A 145 -4.07 -9.60 14.30
CA ARG A 145 -5.18 -10.51 14.59
C ARG A 145 -6.11 -10.77 13.41
N LYS A 146 -6.06 -9.92 12.38
CA LYS A 146 -6.96 -9.95 11.22
C LYS A 146 -6.19 -10.34 9.96
N GLY A 147 -6.85 -11.10 9.09
CA GLY A 147 -6.30 -11.45 7.78
C GLY A 147 -6.42 -10.30 6.79
N ARG A 148 -5.63 -10.34 5.71
CA ARG A 148 -5.56 -9.29 4.68
C ARG A 148 -6.93 -8.93 4.09
N ALA A 149 -7.79 -9.92 3.85
CA ALA A 149 -9.17 -9.72 3.38
C ALA A 149 -9.99 -8.80 4.30
N TRP A 150 -9.77 -8.85 5.62
CA TRP A 150 -10.48 -8.00 6.58
C TRP A 150 -10.09 -6.53 6.39
N TYR A 151 -8.81 -6.23 6.11
CA TYR A 151 -8.36 -4.88 5.79
C TYR A 151 -8.99 -4.39 4.49
N GLY A 152 -9.05 -5.26 3.48
CA GLY A 152 -9.77 -4.96 2.24
C GLY A 152 -11.22 -4.56 2.49
N ASN A 153 -11.99 -5.38 3.23
CA ASN A 153 -13.37 -5.05 3.57
C ASN A 153 -13.48 -3.76 4.41
N HIS A 154 -12.56 -3.54 5.36
CA HIS A 154 -12.57 -2.38 6.24
C HIS A 154 -12.32 -1.08 5.48
N TYR A 155 -11.33 -1.05 4.58
CA TYR A 155 -11.02 0.14 3.78
C TYR A 155 -12.04 0.40 2.69
N GLU A 156 -12.60 -0.64 2.06
CA GLU A 156 -13.67 -0.53 1.05
C GLU A 156 -14.98 0.02 1.66
N ALA A 157 -15.28 -0.31 2.92
CA ALA A 157 -16.50 0.16 3.59
C ALA A 157 -16.47 1.63 4.04
N ALA A 158 -15.32 2.32 3.94
CA ALA A 158 -15.19 3.70 4.38
C ALA A 158 -15.72 4.69 3.32
N LYS A 159 -16.42 5.74 3.77
CA LYS A 159 -17.23 6.61 2.90
C LYS A 159 -16.41 7.36 1.83
N ASN A 160 -15.28 7.94 2.20
CA ASN A 160 -14.42 8.70 1.28
C ASN A 160 -13.25 7.86 0.73
N SER A 161 -13.21 6.57 1.05
CA SER A 161 -12.21 5.65 0.52
C SER A 161 -12.60 5.24 -0.90
N LEU A 162 -11.62 5.30 -1.80
CA LEU A 162 -11.70 4.75 -3.15
C LEU A 162 -11.08 3.35 -3.24
N PHE A 163 -10.66 2.77 -2.09
CA PHE A 163 -10.15 1.42 -2.06
C PHE A 163 -11.23 0.44 -2.54
N GLN A 164 -10.85 -0.49 -3.43
CA GLN A 164 -11.68 -1.62 -3.79
C GLN A 164 -10.93 -2.91 -3.53
N TYR A 165 -11.62 -3.94 -3.05
CA TYR A 165 -11.02 -5.26 -2.84
C TYR A 165 -10.44 -5.81 -4.16
N GLY A 166 -11.17 -5.62 -5.26
CA GLY A 166 -10.85 -6.17 -6.57
C GLY A 166 -11.25 -7.64 -6.72
N PRO A 167 -10.86 -8.27 -7.84
CA PRO A 167 -11.22 -9.65 -8.14
C PRO A 167 -10.52 -10.65 -7.19
N SER A 168 -11.28 -11.61 -6.68
CA SER A 168 -10.79 -12.57 -5.67
C SER A 168 -10.05 -13.77 -6.25
N ASN A 169 -10.07 -13.94 -7.58
CA ASN A 169 -9.39 -15.02 -8.28
C ASN A 169 -7.99 -14.64 -8.81
N ILE A 170 -7.47 -13.48 -8.43
CA ILE A 170 -6.07 -13.10 -8.67
C ILE A 170 -5.36 -12.86 -7.33
N HIS A 171 -4.02 -12.89 -7.33
CA HIS A 171 -3.24 -12.69 -6.11
C HIS A 171 -3.49 -11.34 -5.43
N GLY A 172 -3.56 -11.37 -4.10
CA GLY A 172 -3.65 -10.18 -3.25
C GLY A 172 -5.08 -9.67 -3.01
N VAL A 173 -5.15 -8.53 -2.33
CA VAL A 173 -6.34 -7.77 -1.95
C VAL A 173 -6.03 -6.30 -2.19
N GLY A 174 -6.84 -5.64 -3.03
CA GLY A 174 -6.57 -4.26 -3.44
C GLY A 174 -5.90 -4.14 -4.81
N ASN A 175 -6.35 -4.94 -5.79
CA ASN A 175 -6.04 -4.71 -7.20
C ASN A 175 -7.21 -3.95 -7.84
N TYR A 176 -7.08 -2.64 -8.02
CA TYR A 176 -8.17 -1.77 -8.50
C TYR A 176 -7.66 -0.53 -9.21
N SER A 177 -8.56 0.28 -9.77
CA SER A 177 -8.18 1.52 -10.42
C SER A 177 -9.13 2.66 -10.10
N VAL A 178 -8.61 3.87 -10.22
CA VAL A 178 -9.33 5.12 -10.09
C VAL A 178 -8.95 5.99 -11.28
N LEU A 179 -9.94 6.55 -11.95
CA LEU A 179 -9.70 7.45 -13.08
C LEU A 179 -9.53 8.87 -12.57
N LEU A 180 -8.65 9.63 -13.20
CA LEU A 180 -8.68 11.09 -13.13
C LEU A 180 -9.31 11.60 -14.41
N LYS A 181 -10.38 12.38 -14.30
CA LYS A 181 -11.08 13.01 -15.43
C LYS A 181 -10.99 14.53 -15.33
N ASP A 182 -11.16 15.23 -16.44
CA ASP A 182 -11.44 16.67 -16.41
C ASP A 182 -12.92 16.94 -16.12
N GLU A 183 -13.30 18.21 -16.02
CA GLU A 183 -14.67 18.65 -15.76
C GLU A 183 -15.64 18.31 -16.91
N GLN A 184 -15.13 17.98 -18.10
CA GLN A 184 -15.92 17.52 -19.25
C GLN A 184 -16.07 15.99 -19.30
N GLY A 185 -15.45 15.28 -18.36
CA GLY A 185 -15.49 13.82 -18.28
C GLY A 185 -14.44 13.10 -19.13
N ASN A 186 -13.51 13.82 -19.78
CA ASN A 186 -12.43 13.19 -20.52
C ASN A 186 -11.43 12.56 -19.55
N ILE A 187 -11.02 11.32 -19.83
CA ILE A 187 -10.05 10.60 -18.99
C ILE A 187 -8.65 11.21 -19.19
N LEU A 188 -8.07 11.72 -18.11
CA LEU A 188 -6.72 12.29 -18.08
C LEU A 188 -5.68 11.23 -17.71
N TYR A 189 -5.92 10.49 -16.62
CA TYR A 189 -5.03 9.46 -16.09
C TYR A 189 -5.82 8.25 -15.58
N SER A 190 -5.16 7.09 -15.56
CA SER A 190 -5.59 5.92 -14.78
C SER A 190 -4.63 5.69 -13.61
N PHE A 191 -5.13 5.79 -12.38
CA PHE A 191 -4.40 5.39 -11.18
C PHE A 191 -4.65 3.90 -10.95
N ILE A 192 -3.59 3.10 -10.97
CA ILE A 192 -3.67 1.65 -10.84
C ILE A 192 -3.00 1.24 -9.53
N MET A 193 -3.81 0.66 -8.65
CA MET A 193 -3.39 0.21 -7.33
C MET A 193 -3.25 -1.32 -7.40
N MET A 194 -2.11 -1.82 -6.93
CA MET A 194 -1.79 -3.25 -6.96
C MET A 194 -1.35 -3.71 -5.58
N ASP A 195 -1.74 -4.93 -5.23
CA ASP A 195 -1.22 -5.59 -4.04
C ASP A 195 0.13 -6.24 -4.35
N SER A 196 1.22 -5.71 -3.82
CA SER A 196 2.56 -6.31 -3.97
C SER A 196 2.80 -7.53 -3.07
N ASN A 197 1.74 -8.04 -2.42
CA ASN A 197 1.71 -9.18 -1.52
C ASN A 197 2.46 -8.91 -0.20
N VAL A 198 3.02 -9.95 0.41
CA VAL A 198 3.66 -9.91 1.74
C VAL A 198 5.06 -10.54 1.66
N GLY A 199 5.45 -11.37 2.63
CA GLY A 199 6.60 -12.26 2.52
C GLY A 199 6.27 -13.63 1.93
N ARG A 200 7.26 -14.29 1.35
CA ARG A 200 7.21 -15.68 0.91
C ARG A 200 8.47 -16.45 1.28
N LYS A 201 8.34 -17.77 1.25
CA LYS A 201 9.47 -18.69 1.38
C LYS A 201 10.08 -18.97 0.01
N TYR A 202 11.38 -18.74 -0.11
CA TYR A 202 12.19 -19.20 -1.24
C TYR A 202 13.07 -20.38 -0.78
N GLU A 203 13.64 -21.12 -1.72
CA GLU A 203 14.66 -22.15 -1.41
C GLU A 203 15.87 -21.55 -0.68
N SER A 204 16.21 -20.29 -0.99
CA SER A 204 17.27 -19.51 -0.33
C SER A 204 16.87 -18.86 1.00
N GLY A 205 15.69 -19.19 1.52
CA GLY A 205 15.13 -18.63 2.76
C GLY A 205 14.01 -17.62 2.53
N ASP A 206 13.59 -16.94 3.59
CA ASP A 206 12.49 -15.99 3.53
C ASP A 206 12.85 -14.73 2.73
N GLY A 207 11.86 -14.08 2.12
CA GLY A 207 12.02 -12.80 1.43
C GLY A 207 10.67 -12.22 1.02
N TYR A 208 10.68 -11.02 0.44
CA TYR A 208 9.46 -10.39 -0.06
C TYR A 208 8.92 -11.11 -1.30
N ASP A 209 7.61 -11.23 -1.39
CA ASP A 209 6.94 -11.76 -2.57
C ASP A 209 6.99 -10.73 -3.71
N PHE A 210 6.60 -11.15 -4.91
CA PHE A 210 6.57 -10.35 -6.12
C PHE A 210 5.14 -10.21 -6.63
N ILE A 211 4.91 -9.27 -7.55
CA ILE A 211 3.64 -9.15 -8.26
C ILE A 211 3.52 -10.31 -9.25
N HIS A 212 2.46 -11.11 -9.12
CA HIS A 212 2.29 -12.36 -9.86
C HIS A 212 1.77 -12.16 -11.28
N ARG A 213 1.84 -13.22 -12.09
CA ARG A 213 1.51 -13.15 -13.53
C ARG A 213 0.06 -12.77 -13.80
N ASP A 214 -0.87 -13.25 -12.99
CA ASP A 214 -2.30 -12.91 -13.06
C ASP A 214 -2.54 -11.43 -12.77
N GLN A 215 -1.86 -10.85 -11.77
CA GLN A 215 -1.90 -9.41 -11.49
C GLN A 215 -1.32 -8.59 -12.65
N ILE A 216 -0.23 -9.05 -13.28
CA ILE A 216 0.35 -8.41 -14.47
C ILE A 216 -0.62 -8.47 -15.66
N ASN A 217 -1.30 -9.59 -15.86
CA ASN A 217 -2.32 -9.73 -16.92
C ASN A 217 -3.52 -8.81 -16.64
N TRP A 218 -3.97 -8.73 -15.39
CA TRP A 218 -5.01 -7.79 -14.97
C TRP A 218 -4.58 -6.32 -15.20
N TYR A 219 -3.35 -5.95 -14.83
CA TYR A 219 -2.80 -4.62 -15.12
C TYR A 219 -2.78 -4.30 -16.62
N ARG A 220 -2.40 -5.27 -17.47
CA ARG A 220 -2.44 -5.13 -18.93
C ARG A 220 -3.87 -4.88 -19.42
N TRP A 221 -4.83 -5.61 -18.88
CA TRP A 221 -6.25 -5.45 -19.18
C TRP A 221 -6.75 -4.05 -18.78
N GLN A 222 -6.40 -3.56 -17.59
CA GLN A 222 -6.72 -2.19 -17.14
C GLN A 222 -6.21 -1.13 -18.13
N VAL A 223 -4.92 -1.19 -18.50
CA VAL A 223 -4.29 -0.20 -19.39
C VAL A 223 -4.92 -0.21 -20.79
N LYS A 224 -5.14 -1.40 -21.36
CA LYS A 224 -5.74 -1.53 -22.69
C LYS A 224 -7.21 -1.10 -22.68
N GLY A 225 -7.96 -1.52 -21.67
CA GLY A 225 -9.38 -1.23 -21.51
C GLY A 225 -9.67 0.26 -21.38
N VAL A 226 -8.97 0.96 -20.48
CA VAL A 226 -9.15 2.41 -20.32
C VAL A 226 -8.76 3.20 -21.58
N SER A 227 -7.72 2.76 -22.29
CA SER A 227 -7.29 3.39 -23.54
C SER A 227 -8.29 3.16 -24.66
N ALA A 228 -8.83 1.95 -24.77
CA ALA A 228 -9.89 1.64 -25.71
C ALA A 228 -11.18 2.42 -25.42
N ALA A 229 -11.55 2.56 -24.14
CA ALA A 229 -12.70 3.37 -23.75
C ALA A 229 -12.55 4.85 -24.16
N LYS A 230 -11.34 5.42 -24.02
CA LYS A 230 -11.09 6.82 -24.40
C LYS A 230 -10.94 7.03 -25.91
N TYR A 231 -10.22 6.16 -26.60
CA TYR A 231 -9.76 6.38 -27.99
C TYR A 231 -10.39 5.43 -29.02
N GLY A 232 -11.32 4.57 -28.60
CA GLY A 232 -11.92 3.49 -29.40
C GLY A 232 -11.02 2.27 -29.61
N GLN A 233 -9.75 2.36 -29.25
CA GLN A 233 -8.77 1.27 -29.30
C GLN A 233 -7.53 1.64 -28.47
N TYR A 234 -6.80 0.62 -28.00
CA TYR A 234 -5.44 0.79 -27.51
C TYR A 234 -4.45 0.73 -28.68
N ASN A 235 -3.70 1.80 -28.93
CA ASN A 235 -2.65 1.79 -29.96
C ASN A 235 -1.45 2.68 -29.54
N PRO A 236 -0.36 2.08 -29.03
CA PRO A 236 0.81 2.81 -28.54
C PRO A 236 1.60 3.53 -29.65
N GLU A 237 1.54 3.06 -30.89
CA GLU A 237 2.27 3.67 -32.00
C GLU A 237 1.63 4.96 -32.52
N THR A 238 0.33 5.16 -32.24
CA THR A 238 -0.41 6.38 -32.61
C THR A 238 -0.76 7.26 -31.41
N GLY A 239 -0.17 6.97 -30.24
CA GLY A 239 -0.41 7.73 -29.01
C GLY A 239 -1.79 7.52 -28.39
N LYS A 240 -2.57 6.52 -28.83
CA LYS A 240 -3.87 6.15 -28.27
C LYS A 240 -3.70 5.31 -27.01
N VAL A 241 -3.09 5.93 -26.01
CA VAL A 241 -2.78 5.35 -24.70
C VAL A 241 -3.14 6.36 -23.63
N VAL A 242 -3.95 5.94 -22.66
CA VAL A 242 -4.20 6.76 -21.46
C VAL A 242 -2.97 6.60 -20.56
N PRO A 243 -2.35 7.71 -20.11
CA PRO A 243 -1.24 7.61 -19.19
C PRO A 243 -1.72 7.06 -17.84
N SER A 244 -0.87 6.28 -17.19
CA SER A 244 -1.16 5.69 -15.88
C SER A 244 -0.09 6.01 -14.85
N ILE A 245 -0.50 5.92 -13.59
CA ILE A 245 0.37 5.93 -12.42
C ILE A 245 0.09 4.65 -11.65
N CYS A 246 1.14 3.93 -11.26
CA CYS A 246 1.02 2.72 -10.46
C CYS A 246 1.40 2.97 -9.00
N PHE A 247 0.63 2.38 -8.09
CA PHE A 247 0.84 2.42 -6.66
C PHE A 247 0.85 0.98 -6.11
N PHE A 248 1.88 0.63 -5.35
CA PHE A 248 1.99 -0.63 -4.61
C PHE A 248 3.06 -0.49 -3.53
N HIS A 249 3.20 -1.45 -2.61
CA HIS A 249 4.04 -1.24 -1.43
C HIS A 249 5.49 -1.70 -1.62
N ILE A 250 5.71 -3.00 -1.89
CA ILE A 250 7.04 -3.61 -2.04
C ILE A 250 7.63 -3.21 -3.41
N PRO A 251 8.83 -2.61 -3.46
CA PRO A 251 9.45 -2.16 -4.70
C PRO A 251 9.74 -3.31 -5.65
N LEU A 252 9.71 -2.99 -6.95
CA LEU A 252 10.25 -3.87 -7.97
C LEU A 252 11.79 -3.97 -7.84
N PRO A 253 12.42 -5.07 -8.29
CA PRO A 253 13.88 -5.21 -8.29
C PRO A 253 14.61 -4.04 -8.95
N GLU A 254 14.00 -3.39 -9.93
CA GLU A 254 14.58 -2.24 -10.64
C GLU A 254 14.85 -1.03 -9.74
N TYR A 255 14.17 -0.90 -8.60
CA TYR A 255 14.51 0.14 -7.62
C TYR A 255 15.87 -0.14 -6.97
N ALA A 256 16.20 -1.40 -6.69
CA ALA A 256 17.49 -1.80 -6.15
C ALA A 256 18.59 -1.62 -7.20
N ASP A 257 18.31 -1.96 -8.46
CA ASP A 257 19.22 -1.73 -9.58
C ASP A 257 19.50 -0.22 -9.77
N ALA A 258 18.45 0.61 -9.74
CA ALA A 258 18.59 2.06 -9.86
C ALA A 258 19.39 2.65 -8.68
N ALA A 259 19.13 2.20 -7.45
CA ALA A 259 19.89 2.64 -6.28
C ALA A 259 21.38 2.25 -6.37
N LYS A 260 21.69 1.08 -6.93
CA LYS A 260 23.07 0.63 -7.19
C LYS A 260 23.74 1.46 -8.28
N ALA A 261 23.07 1.67 -9.40
CA ALA A 261 23.56 2.48 -10.51
C ALA A 261 23.81 3.94 -10.08
N TRP A 262 22.92 4.51 -9.26
CA TRP A 262 23.12 5.83 -8.66
C TRP A 262 24.37 5.88 -7.77
N LYS A 263 24.55 4.91 -6.86
CA LYS A 263 25.76 4.82 -6.01
C LYS A 263 27.05 4.64 -6.82
N ALA A 264 26.96 4.02 -8.00
CA ALA A 264 28.07 3.87 -8.93
C ALA A 264 28.34 5.11 -9.80
N GLY A 265 27.51 6.15 -9.72
CA GLY A 265 27.63 7.36 -10.54
C GLY A 265 27.14 7.18 -11.99
N GLU A 266 26.36 6.13 -12.26
CA GLU A 266 25.82 5.80 -13.59
C GLU A 266 24.50 6.53 -13.89
N ILE A 267 23.85 7.08 -12.86
CA ILE A 267 22.64 7.89 -12.98
C ILE A 267 23.00 9.36 -12.82
N ASP A 268 22.52 10.18 -13.76
CA ASP A 268 22.57 11.63 -13.69
C ASP A 268 21.95 12.13 -12.38
N SER A 269 22.77 12.71 -11.50
CA SER A 269 22.36 13.16 -10.18
C SER A 269 21.28 14.25 -10.22
N THR A 270 21.10 14.95 -11.34
CA THR A 270 20.03 15.95 -11.50
C THR A 270 18.64 15.31 -11.59
N LYS A 271 18.57 14.01 -11.86
CA LYS A 271 17.33 13.22 -11.95
C LYS A 271 16.95 12.55 -10.62
N VAL A 272 17.79 12.69 -9.59
CA VAL A 272 17.58 12.08 -8.28
C VAL A 272 17.33 13.17 -7.25
N THR A 273 16.23 13.05 -6.53
CA THR A 273 15.85 13.97 -5.45
C THR A 273 15.60 13.20 -4.16
N GLY A 274 15.76 13.89 -3.03
CA GLY A 274 15.60 13.28 -1.70
C GLY A 274 16.88 12.61 -1.20
N GLU A 275 16.73 11.73 -0.21
CA GLU A 275 17.84 11.08 0.47
C GLU A 275 17.60 9.57 0.57
N ASN A 276 18.62 8.78 0.22
CA ASN A 276 18.59 7.34 0.41
C ASN A 276 19.32 6.98 1.71
N ARG A 277 18.56 6.75 2.78
CA ARG A 277 19.08 6.48 4.12
C ARG A 277 19.02 5.01 4.52
N GLU A 278 18.38 4.16 3.72
CA GLU A 278 18.10 2.76 4.03
C GLU A 278 18.35 1.86 2.80
N GLY A 279 18.24 0.54 2.97
CA GLY A 279 18.30 -0.38 1.82
C GLY A 279 16.98 -0.37 1.05
N VAL A 280 17.01 -0.74 -0.24
CA VAL A 280 15.78 -1.01 -0.98
C VAL A 280 15.34 -2.44 -0.67
N ALA A 281 14.16 -2.60 -0.08
CA ALA A 281 13.63 -3.90 0.32
C ALA A 281 12.75 -4.52 -0.78
N SER A 282 13.28 -4.59 -2.01
CA SER A 282 12.54 -5.10 -3.17
C SER A 282 12.28 -6.61 -3.10
N ALA A 283 11.33 -7.08 -3.91
CA ALA A 283 11.18 -8.51 -4.19
C ALA A 283 12.49 -9.12 -4.71
N LYS A 284 12.73 -10.41 -4.44
CA LYS A 284 13.91 -11.13 -4.96
C LYS A 284 13.78 -11.54 -6.43
N VAL A 285 12.55 -11.68 -6.92
CA VAL A 285 12.23 -12.16 -8.27
C VAL A 285 11.71 -11.00 -9.09
N ASN A 286 12.29 -10.81 -10.28
CA ASN A 286 11.73 -9.94 -11.30
C ASN A 286 10.66 -10.70 -12.09
N SER A 287 9.39 -10.35 -11.86
CA SER A 287 8.25 -10.95 -12.57
C SER A 287 7.99 -10.35 -13.95
N GLY A 288 8.74 -9.31 -14.34
CA GLY A 288 8.65 -8.64 -15.63
C GLY A 288 7.61 -7.51 -15.70
N LEU A 289 7.04 -7.07 -14.56
CA LEU A 289 6.06 -5.97 -14.57
C LEU A 289 6.65 -4.69 -15.18
N PHE A 290 7.89 -4.31 -14.84
CA PHE A 290 8.52 -3.11 -15.38
C PHE A 290 8.68 -3.17 -16.91
N ASP A 291 9.07 -4.32 -17.46
CA ASP A 291 9.12 -4.52 -18.91
C ASP A 291 7.72 -4.44 -19.55
N VAL A 292 6.69 -4.96 -18.88
CA VAL A 292 5.31 -4.81 -19.35
C VAL A 292 4.87 -3.34 -19.34
N MET A 293 5.20 -2.58 -18.29
CA MET A 293 4.92 -1.14 -18.23
C MET A 293 5.56 -0.38 -19.40
N LYS A 294 6.85 -0.64 -19.66
CA LYS A 294 7.59 -0.05 -20.79
C LYS A 294 6.96 -0.40 -22.13
N ASN A 295 6.64 -1.67 -22.35
CA ASN A 295 6.03 -2.14 -23.59
C ASN A 295 4.64 -1.54 -23.82
N LEU A 296 3.88 -1.31 -22.75
CA LEU A 296 2.55 -0.74 -22.86
C LEU A 296 2.54 0.78 -23.11
N LYS A 297 3.66 1.48 -22.86
CA LYS A 297 3.83 2.94 -23.03
C LYS A 297 2.75 3.76 -22.30
N SER A 298 2.16 3.23 -21.24
CA SER A 298 1.10 3.88 -20.45
C SER A 298 1.64 4.41 -19.12
N THR A 299 2.39 3.61 -18.37
CA THR A 299 2.78 3.97 -17.01
C THR A 299 3.92 4.98 -17.03
N THR A 300 3.63 6.15 -16.51
CA THR A 300 4.53 7.30 -16.47
C THR A 300 5.26 7.39 -15.13
N HIS A 301 4.63 6.92 -14.05
CA HIS A 301 5.14 6.98 -12.69
C HIS A 301 4.77 5.71 -11.93
N VAL A 302 5.66 5.31 -11.03
CA VAL A 302 5.46 4.20 -10.10
C VAL A 302 5.84 4.72 -8.72
N PHE A 303 4.93 4.63 -7.77
CA PHE A 303 5.14 5.06 -6.38
C PHE A 303 5.01 3.87 -5.44
N VAL A 304 6.02 3.72 -4.58
CA VAL A 304 6.16 2.62 -3.63
C VAL A 304 6.51 3.13 -2.24
N GLY A 305 6.30 2.29 -1.22
CA GLY A 305 6.82 2.50 0.13
C GLY A 305 8.18 1.80 0.28
N HIS A 306 8.36 1.11 1.41
CA HIS A 306 9.25 -0.04 1.69
C HIS A 306 10.70 -0.02 1.15
#